data_AF-A0A3D4JD79-F1
#
_entry.id   AF-A0A3D4JD79-F1
#
_cell.length_a   1.000
_cell.length_b   1.000
_cell.length_c   1.000
_cell.angle_alpha   90.00
_cell.angle_beta   90.00
_cell.angle_gamma   90.00
#
_symmetry.space_group_name_H-M   'P 1'
#
loop_
_entity.id
_entity.type
_entity.pdbx_description
1 polymer ?
#
loop_
_entity_poly.entity_id
_entity_poly.type
_entity_poly.pdbx_seq_one_letter_code
_entity_poly.pdbx_strand_id
1 'polypeptide(L)'
;MSDTTQQLADVLDSRKPVDNTENFNYLLNVREQAWEYINANLSLKRDLKCKDIENIPDLQGNTVGTMFTYTGDKSPVDWIVRSWIGKPETGFTNIHLTCWLNDEIDAPHLGFALGTAPDVFCYVDFLPRYDAPASFEHLNQYHEQMNQSWITLKRNPAYKVFNPIHLYTRSTLSPIAICGLLPFEDFKSAVEPVMMEYVKKWVEIVKNAKPIDKEKRAKLKARDELVRRTIVEKDPANVLADRMLGVPMRERLVRILHAGERE
;
A
#
# COMPACT_ATOMS: atom_id res chain seq x y z
N MET A 1 -22.18 -7.61 -0.98
CA MET A 1 -21.48 -8.31 -2.08
C MET A 1 -20.88 -9.61 -1.58
N SER A 2 -20.54 -10.54 -2.48
CA SER A 2 -19.71 -11.72 -2.20
C SER A 2 -18.23 -11.36 -2.37
N ASP A 3 -17.33 -12.28 -2.00
CA ASP A 3 -15.90 -12.15 -2.32
C ASP A 3 -15.68 -11.96 -3.83
N THR A 4 -14.65 -11.20 -4.19
CA THR A 4 -14.38 -10.79 -5.59
C THR A 4 -13.04 -11.33 -6.09
N THR A 5 -13.02 -11.83 -7.32
CA THR A 5 -11.82 -12.27 -8.07
C THR A 5 -11.72 -11.57 -9.44
N GLN A 6 -12.47 -10.50 -9.66
CA GLN A 6 -12.45 -9.71 -10.90
C GLN A 6 -11.30 -8.71 -10.89
N GLN A 7 -10.87 -8.22 -12.06
CA GLN A 7 -9.96 -7.09 -12.09
C GLN A 7 -10.67 -5.84 -11.58
N LEU A 8 -9.95 -4.99 -10.84
CA LEU A 8 -10.52 -3.73 -10.35
C LEU A 8 -11.00 -2.82 -11.50
N ALA A 9 -10.26 -2.81 -12.61
CA ALA A 9 -10.65 -2.10 -13.83
C ALA A 9 -11.97 -2.63 -14.42
N ASP A 10 -12.16 -3.96 -14.45
CA ASP A 10 -13.40 -4.57 -14.94
C ASP A 10 -14.58 -4.22 -14.02
N VAL A 11 -14.36 -4.22 -12.69
CA VAL A 11 -15.38 -3.81 -11.72
C VAL A 11 -15.80 -2.36 -11.97
N LEU A 12 -14.85 -1.45 -12.16
CA LEU A 12 -15.10 -0.05 -12.50
C LEU A 12 -15.87 0.09 -13.81
N ASP A 13 -15.36 -0.53 -14.88
CA ASP A 13 -15.92 -0.44 -16.23
C ASP A 13 -17.32 -1.07 -16.31
N SER A 14 -17.65 -2.03 -15.42
CA SER A 14 -18.97 -2.67 -15.35
C SER A 14 -20.06 -1.84 -14.69
N ARG A 15 -19.72 -0.74 -14.00
CA ARG A 15 -20.66 0.09 -13.26
C ARG A 15 -20.73 1.50 -13.86
N LYS A 16 -21.87 2.17 -13.65
CA LYS A 16 -21.99 3.58 -14.03
C LYS A 16 -21.03 4.42 -13.18
N PRO A 17 -20.36 5.43 -13.75
CA PRO A 17 -19.60 6.39 -12.96
C PRO A 17 -20.46 6.98 -11.84
N VAL A 18 -19.89 7.04 -10.64
CA VAL A 18 -20.50 7.63 -9.45
C VAL A 18 -19.52 8.65 -8.91
N ASP A 19 -20.00 9.83 -8.54
CA ASP A 19 -19.20 10.81 -7.84
C ASP A 19 -18.88 10.30 -6.43
N ASN A 20 -17.61 10.03 -6.18
CA ASN A 20 -17.08 9.53 -4.91
C ASN A 20 -16.26 10.59 -4.17
N THR A 21 -16.41 11.88 -4.47
CA THR A 21 -15.59 12.96 -3.89
C THR A 21 -15.58 12.97 -2.36
N GLU A 22 -16.75 12.80 -1.73
CA GLU A 22 -16.83 12.74 -0.26
C GLU A 22 -16.10 11.52 0.32
N ASN A 23 -16.34 10.34 -0.26
CA ASN A 23 -15.68 9.09 0.13
C ASN A 23 -14.16 9.18 -0.07
N PHE A 24 -13.72 9.73 -1.20
CA PHE A 24 -12.31 9.97 -1.49
C PHE A 24 -11.66 10.86 -0.44
N ASN A 25 -12.26 12.00 -0.10
CA ASN A 25 -11.72 12.92 0.91
C ASN A 25 -11.61 12.23 2.28
N TYR A 26 -12.59 11.40 2.64
CA TYR A 26 -12.55 10.61 3.86
C TYR A 26 -11.39 9.61 3.86
N LEU A 27 -11.28 8.79 2.81
CA LEU A 27 -10.21 7.79 2.69
C LEU A 27 -8.82 8.44 2.62
N LEU A 28 -8.71 9.59 1.97
CA LEU A 28 -7.49 10.38 1.92
C LEU A 28 -7.08 10.81 3.34
N ASN A 29 -8.04 11.30 4.14
CA ASN A 29 -7.80 11.65 5.54
C ASN A 29 -7.40 10.44 6.40
N VAL A 30 -7.98 9.25 6.19
CA VAL A 30 -7.52 8.01 6.87
C VAL A 30 -6.05 7.75 6.56
N ARG A 31 -5.64 7.89 5.29
CA ARG A 31 -4.22 7.74 4.90
C ARG A 31 -3.34 8.85 5.48
N GLU A 32 -3.83 10.08 5.63
CA GLU A 32 -3.11 11.15 6.32
C GLU A 32 -2.87 10.82 7.79
N GLN A 33 -3.86 10.32 8.51
CA GLN A 33 -3.71 9.92 9.91
C GLN A 33 -2.67 8.81 10.08
N ALA A 34 -2.66 7.82 9.18
CA ALA A 34 -1.63 6.78 9.15
C ALA A 34 -0.23 7.38 8.91
N TRP A 35 -0.11 8.30 7.95
CA TRP A 35 1.13 9.01 7.65
C TRP A 35 1.62 9.85 8.83
N GLU A 36 0.75 10.66 9.45
CA GLU A 36 1.09 11.49 10.60
C GLU A 36 1.62 10.65 11.76
N TYR A 37 0.99 9.51 12.03
CA TYR A 37 1.46 8.59 13.06
C TYR A 37 2.87 8.04 12.76
N ILE A 38 3.12 7.61 11.51
CA ILE A 38 4.43 7.12 11.07
C ILE A 38 5.49 8.23 11.17
N ASN A 39 5.20 9.40 10.60
CA ASN A 39 6.12 10.53 10.54
C ASN A 39 6.44 11.12 11.92
N ALA A 40 5.51 11.03 12.88
CA ALA A 40 5.74 11.45 14.26
C ALA A 40 6.62 10.46 15.04
N ASN A 41 6.69 9.19 14.63
CA ASN A 41 7.35 8.12 15.39
C ASN A 41 8.63 7.57 14.75
N LEU A 42 8.88 7.87 13.47
CA LEU A 42 10.09 7.49 12.75
C LEU A 42 10.85 8.73 12.29
N SER A 43 12.19 8.67 12.34
CA SER A 43 13.05 9.74 11.84
C SER A 43 13.14 9.66 10.32
N LEU A 44 12.39 10.53 9.63
CA LEU A 44 12.28 10.55 8.17
C LEU A 44 12.83 11.86 7.58
N LYS A 45 13.28 11.78 6.33
CA LYS A 45 13.69 12.91 5.51
C LYS A 45 12.95 12.87 4.19
N ARG A 46 12.44 14.01 3.73
CA ARG A 46 11.81 14.13 2.42
C ARG A 46 12.87 14.01 1.32
N ASP A 47 12.58 13.17 0.33
CA ASP A 47 13.32 13.10 -0.92
C ASP A 47 12.71 14.12 -1.90
N LEU A 48 13.54 14.98 -2.48
CA LEU A 48 13.09 16.07 -3.36
C LEU A 48 13.44 15.83 -4.82
N LYS A 49 13.95 14.64 -5.19
CA LYS A 49 14.36 14.35 -6.56
C LYS A 49 13.17 14.36 -7.52
N CYS A 50 12.02 13.91 -7.03
CA CYS A 50 10.76 13.86 -7.77
C CYS A 50 9.85 15.07 -7.48
N LYS A 51 10.42 16.21 -7.04
CA LYS A 51 9.65 17.42 -6.70
C LYS A 51 8.82 17.95 -7.87
N ASP A 52 9.29 17.73 -9.10
CA ASP A 52 8.65 18.19 -10.32
C ASP A 52 7.32 17.50 -10.64
N ILE A 53 7.00 16.38 -9.96
CA ILE A 53 5.75 15.62 -10.12
C ILE A 53 4.96 15.49 -8.82
N GLU A 54 5.21 16.37 -7.86
CA GLU A 54 4.41 16.43 -6.62
C GLU A 54 2.93 16.66 -6.90
N ASN A 55 2.64 17.40 -7.97
CA ASN A 55 1.31 17.50 -8.56
C ASN A 55 1.35 16.72 -9.87
N ILE A 56 0.50 15.71 -9.99
CA ILE A 56 0.46 14.84 -11.15
C ILE A 56 -0.62 15.36 -12.11
N PRO A 57 -0.27 15.87 -13.29
CA PRO A 57 -1.24 16.34 -14.27
C PRO A 57 -1.85 15.17 -15.05
N ASP A 58 -3.12 15.30 -15.43
CA ASP A 58 -3.72 14.48 -16.49
C ASP A 58 -3.33 14.98 -17.89
N LEU A 59 -3.84 14.31 -18.92
CA LEU A 59 -3.61 14.68 -20.33
C LEU A 59 -4.14 16.07 -20.70
N GLN A 60 -4.99 16.69 -19.86
CA GLN A 60 -5.52 18.03 -20.04
C GLN A 60 -4.80 19.08 -19.16
N GLY A 61 -3.84 18.66 -18.34
CA GLY A 61 -3.08 19.53 -17.44
C GLY A 61 -3.74 19.78 -16.08
N ASN A 62 -4.86 19.11 -15.77
CA ASN A 62 -5.49 19.20 -14.44
C ASN A 62 -4.76 18.31 -13.45
N THR A 63 -4.61 18.75 -12.20
CA THR A 63 -4.03 17.91 -11.14
C THR A 63 -5.00 16.78 -10.78
N VAL A 64 -4.58 15.54 -11.03
CA VAL A 64 -5.34 14.31 -10.73
C VAL A 64 -4.60 13.42 -9.73
N GLY A 65 -3.62 13.96 -9.03
CA GLY A 65 -2.87 13.21 -8.06
C GLY A 65 -1.77 14.02 -7.41
N THR A 66 -1.22 13.46 -6.34
CA THR A 66 -0.01 13.96 -5.71
C THR A 66 0.91 12.82 -5.33
N MET A 67 2.21 13.08 -5.26
CA MET A 67 3.18 12.11 -4.79
C MET A 67 4.31 12.77 -4.01
N PHE A 68 4.62 12.21 -2.85
CA PHE A 68 5.70 12.63 -1.99
C PHE A 68 6.52 11.42 -1.58
N THR A 69 7.84 11.57 -1.61
CA THR A 69 8.79 10.49 -1.33
C THR A 69 9.65 10.83 -0.13
N TYR A 70 10.01 9.80 0.65
CA TYR A 70 10.79 9.97 1.87
C TYR A 70 11.76 8.79 2.06
N THR A 71 12.85 9.06 2.75
CA THR A 71 13.83 8.07 3.21
C THR A 71 13.99 8.16 4.73
N GLY A 72 14.60 7.16 5.34
CA GLY A 72 15.01 7.24 6.74
C GLY A 72 16.20 8.19 6.93
N ASP A 73 16.16 9.02 7.97
CA ASP A 73 17.32 9.78 8.44
C ASP A 73 18.07 8.98 9.53
N LYS A 74 17.35 8.62 10.60
CA LYS A 74 17.85 7.76 11.71
C LYS A 74 16.97 6.54 11.95
N SER A 75 16.03 6.29 11.04
CA SER A 75 15.17 5.11 11.07
C SER A 75 15.58 4.15 9.95
N PRO A 76 15.31 2.84 10.08
CA PRO A 76 15.72 1.84 9.09
C PRO A 76 14.80 1.83 7.85
N VAL A 77 14.34 3.00 7.42
CA VAL A 77 13.45 3.17 6.27
C VAL A 77 14.30 3.39 5.01
N ASP A 78 14.11 2.55 4.00
CA ASP A 78 14.73 2.71 2.68
C ASP A 78 13.92 3.67 1.80
N TRP A 79 12.61 3.48 1.73
CA TRP A 79 11.76 4.24 0.80
C TRP A 79 10.30 4.29 1.25
N ILE A 80 9.74 5.49 1.30
CA ILE A 80 8.31 5.71 1.49
C ILE A 80 7.74 6.46 0.31
N VAL A 81 6.59 6.01 -0.17
CA VAL A 81 5.76 6.77 -1.11
C VAL A 81 4.41 7.06 -0.47
N ARG A 82 4.09 8.34 -0.37
CA ARG A 82 2.79 8.88 0.04
C ARG A 82 2.17 9.51 -1.20
N SER A 83 1.17 8.87 -1.79
CA SER A 83 0.60 9.33 -3.05
C SER A 83 -0.90 9.08 -3.17
N TRP A 84 -1.51 9.77 -4.11
CA TRP A 84 -2.80 9.38 -4.65
C TRP A 84 -2.89 9.79 -6.12
N ILE A 85 -3.70 9.07 -6.90
CA ILE A 85 -4.11 9.43 -8.25
C ILE A 85 -5.59 9.11 -8.47
N GLY A 86 -6.28 9.84 -9.34
CA GLY A 86 -7.65 9.53 -9.72
C GLY A 86 -8.50 10.75 -10.05
N LYS A 87 -9.75 10.46 -10.43
CA LYS A 87 -10.80 11.42 -10.74
C LYS A 87 -12.04 11.04 -9.91
N PRO A 88 -12.14 11.49 -8.64
CA PRO A 88 -13.21 11.08 -7.74
C PRO A 88 -14.61 11.36 -8.28
N GLU A 89 -14.78 12.42 -9.07
CA GLU A 89 -16.01 12.79 -9.76
C GLU A 89 -16.47 11.74 -10.80
N THR A 90 -15.56 10.86 -11.24
CA THR A 90 -15.87 9.71 -12.12
C THR A 90 -15.75 8.35 -11.43
N GLY A 91 -15.44 8.34 -10.12
CA GLY A 91 -15.56 7.17 -9.26
C GLY A 91 -14.26 6.43 -8.95
N PHE A 92 -13.18 6.63 -9.72
CA PHE A 92 -11.89 5.96 -9.47
C PHE A 92 -10.88 6.83 -8.76
N THR A 93 -10.36 6.33 -7.66
CA THR A 93 -9.17 6.86 -6.99
C THR A 93 -8.31 5.74 -6.43
N ASN A 94 -7.01 5.99 -6.35
CA ASN A 94 -6.02 5.09 -5.80
C ASN A 94 -5.12 5.88 -4.85
N ILE A 95 -5.09 5.52 -3.57
CA ILE A 95 -4.44 6.25 -2.46
C ILE A 95 -3.44 5.29 -1.81
N HIS A 96 -2.16 5.64 -1.83
CA HIS A 96 -1.08 4.76 -1.39
C HIS A 96 -0.27 5.37 -0.26
N LEU A 97 0.14 4.50 0.66
CA LEU A 97 1.20 4.73 1.63
C LEU A 97 2.02 3.44 1.73
N THR A 98 3.15 3.39 1.03
CA THR A 98 4.04 2.21 1.09
C THR A 98 5.29 2.58 1.86
N CYS A 99 5.76 1.70 2.74
CA CYS A 99 6.97 1.91 3.51
C CYS A 99 7.89 0.68 3.42
N TRP A 100 9.00 0.85 2.71
CA TRP A 100 10.05 -0.14 2.52
C TRP A 100 11.17 0.12 3.53
N LEU A 101 11.58 -0.93 4.22
CA LEU A 101 12.67 -0.92 5.18
C LEU A 101 13.99 -1.29 4.50
N ASN A 102 15.09 -0.76 5.03
CA ASN A 102 16.43 -1.06 4.57
C ASN A 102 16.86 -2.48 5.02
N ASP A 103 18.05 -2.90 4.60
CA ASP A 103 18.60 -4.22 4.87
C ASP A 103 19.29 -4.33 6.24
N GLU A 104 19.21 -3.31 7.09
CA GLU A 104 19.82 -3.35 8.43
C GLU A 104 19.00 -4.20 9.41
N ILE A 105 17.69 -4.27 9.20
CA ILE A 105 16.73 -5.07 9.98
C ILE A 105 15.92 -5.98 9.05
N ASP A 106 15.23 -6.97 9.60
CA ASP A 106 14.40 -7.94 8.86
C ASP A 106 12.89 -7.87 9.17
N ALA A 107 12.47 -6.81 9.85
CA ALA A 107 11.06 -6.50 10.05
C ALA A 107 10.33 -6.38 8.70
N PRO A 108 9.04 -6.76 8.62
CA PRO A 108 8.25 -6.67 7.39
C PRO A 108 8.07 -5.23 6.92
N HIS A 109 7.86 -5.04 5.62
CA HIS A 109 7.48 -3.72 5.07
C HIS A 109 6.01 -3.41 5.42
N LEU A 110 5.61 -2.14 5.28
CA LEU A 110 4.20 -1.76 5.38
C LEU A 110 3.64 -1.53 3.98
N GLY A 111 2.63 -2.32 3.62
CA GLY A 111 1.72 -2.00 2.53
C GLY A 111 0.47 -1.33 3.09
N PHE A 112 0.08 -0.18 2.54
CA PHE A 112 -1.20 0.46 2.83
C PHE A 112 -1.74 1.08 1.54
N ALA A 113 -2.94 0.70 1.14
CA ALA A 113 -3.64 1.32 0.03
C ALA A 113 -5.14 1.40 0.29
N LEU A 114 -5.74 2.47 -0.20
CA LEU A 114 -7.18 2.71 -0.22
C LEU A 114 -7.56 3.14 -1.63
N GLY A 115 -8.81 2.93 -2.01
CA GLY A 115 -9.29 3.42 -3.29
C GLY A 115 -10.81 3.40 -3.37
N THR A 116 -11.31 4.12 -4.34
CA THR A 116 -12.74 4.11 -4.67
C THR A 116 -12.92 3.39 -5.99
N ALA A 117 -13.80 2.40 -6.01
CA ALA A 117 -14.23 1.68 -7.18
C ALA A 117 -15.63 1.11 -6.97
N PRO A 118 -16.66 1.90 -7.34
CA PRO A 118 -17.84 2.29 -6.54
C PRO A 118 -17.90 1.95 -5.04
N ASP A 119 -17.39 0.81 -4.64
CA ASP A 119 -17.10 0.41 -3.27
C ASP A 119 -15.69 0.84 -2.85
N VAL A 120 -15.33 0.59 -1.58
CA VAL A 120 -13.98 0.88 -1.07
C VAL A 120 -13.08 -0.31 -1.32
N PHE A 121 -12.02 -0.08 -2.09
CA PHE A 121 -10.86 -0.96 -2.09
C PHE A 121 -9.99 -0.62 -0.88
N CYS A 122 -9.57 -1.62 -0.12
CA CYS A 122 -8.66 -1.44 1.01
C CYS A 122 -7.62 -2.54 1.07
N TYR A 123 -6.38 -2.16 1.40
CA TYR A 123 -5.26 -3.06 1.59
C TYR A 123 -4.38 -2.57 2.75
N VAL A 124 -4.10 -3.43 3.71
CA VAL A 124 -3.00 -3.24 4.66
C VAL A 124 -2.33 -4.58 4.93
N ASP A 125 -1.01 -4.56 5.00
CA ASP A 125 -0.24 -5.77 5.28
C ASP A 125 1.13 -5.47 5.89
N PHE A 126 1.61 -6.43 6.67
CA PHE A 126 3.01 -6.57 7.04
C PHE A 126 3.68 -7.42 5.96
N LEU A 127 4.11 -6.79 4.88
CA LEU A 127 4.63 -7.51 3.71
C LEU A 127 5.88 -8.31 4.10
N PRO A 128 5.86 -9.66 4.05
CA PRO A 128 6.95 -10.48 4.57
C PRO A 128 8.22 -10.31 3.75
N ARG A 129 9.36 -10.34 4.43
CA ARG A 129 10.71 -10.29 3.83
C ARG A 129 11.43 -11.64 3.80
N TYR A 130 10.66 -12.69 4.08
CA TYR A 130 11.09 -14.07 4.24
C TYR A 130 10.03 -14.99 3.61
N ASP A 131 10.27 -16.30 3.61
CA ASP A 131 9.30 -17.30 3.19
C ASP A 131 8.57 -17.86 4.43
N ALA A 132 7.27 -17.59 4.54
CA ALA A 132 6.54 -17.81 5.80
C ALA A 132 6.48 -19.29 6.25
N PRO A 133 6.15 -20.26 5.38
CA PRO A 133 6.16 -21.68 5.75
C PRO A 133 7.55 -22.19 6.18
N ALA A 134 8.63 -21.61 5.63
CA ALA A 134 10.01 -22.01 5.92
C ALA A 134 10.64 -21.22 7.09
N SER A 135 9.92 -20.30 7.72
CA SER A 135 10.46 -19.39 8.74
C SER A 135 9.41 -19.10 9.82
N PHE A 136 8.94 -20.17 10.47
CA PHE A 136 7.86 -20.09 11.47
C PHE A 136 8.16 -19.13 12.62
N GLU A 137 9.37 -19.15 13.17
CA GLU A 137 9.76 -18.28 14.29
C GLU A 137 9.67 -16.80 13.90
N HIS A 138 10.05 -16.48 12.66
CA HIS A 138 10.01 -15.14 12.10
C HIS A 138 8.57 -14.68 11.84
N LEU A 139 7.74 -15.60 11.33
CA LEU A 139 6.29 -15.39 11.18
C LEU A 139 5.63 -15.11 12.53
N ASN A 140 5.93 -15.95 13.52
CA ASN A 140 5.37 -15.81 14.85
C ASN A 140 5.81 -14.51 15.53
N GLN A 141 7.06 -14.09 15.32
CA GLN A 141 7.59 -12.84 15.88
C GLN A 141 6.85 -11.59 15.38
N TYR A 142 6.62 -11.49 14.06
CA TYR A 142 6.14 -10.23 13.46
C TYR A 142 4.64 -10.23 13.11
N HIS A 143 4.01 -11.38 12.91
CA HIS A 143 2.64 -11.46 12.39
C HIS A 143 1.64 -12.00 13.41
N GLU A 144 2.04 -12.86 14.34
CA GLU A 144 1.10 -13.52 15.27
C GLU A 144 0.32 -12.54 16.15
N GLN A 145 0.95 -11.41 16.53
CA GLN A 145 0.31 -10.41 17.39
C GLN A 145 -0.92 -9.77 16.76
N MET A 146 -1.02 -9.79 15.43
CA MET A 146 -2.18 -9.26 14.69
C MET A 146 -3.19 -10.34 14.29
N ASN A 147 -2.87 -11.61 14.53
CA ASN A 147 -3.67 -12.75 14.07
C ASN A 147 -5.10 -12.71 14.64
N GLN A 148 -5.26 -12.37 15.92
CA GLN A 148 -6.60 -12.31 16.54
C GLN A 148 -7.46 -11.17 15.95
N SER A 149 -6.88 -10.00 15.69
CA SER A 149 -7.56 -8.87 15.04
C SER A 149 -7.97 -9.25 13.62
N TRP A 150 -7.10 -9.93 12.87
CA TRP A 150 -7.40 -10.48 11.55
C TRP A 150 -8.52 -11.52 11.58
N ILE A 151 -8.46 -12.54 12.47
CA ILE A 151 -9.50 -13.58 12.61
C ILE A 151 -10.86 -12.93 12.91
N THR A 152 -10.88 -11.94 13.80
CA THR A 152 -12.10 -11.22 14.18
C THR A 152 -12.70 -10.49 12.98
N LEU A 153 -11.88 -9.76 12.22
CA LEU A 153 -12.32 -9.10 11.00
C LEU A 153 -12.82 -10.11 9.96
N LYS A 154 -12.11 -11.22 9.76
CA LYS A 154 -12.49 -12.28 8.82
C LYS A 154 -13.82 -12.95 9.12
N ARG A 155 -14.24 -12.96 10.38
CA ARG A 155 -15.55 -13.48 10.82
C ARG A 155 -16.66 -12.43 10.74
N ASN A 156 -16.31 -11.16 10.55
CA ASN A 156 -17.30 -10.08 10.44
C ASN A 156 -18.04 -10.20 9.09
N PRO A 157 -19.39 -10.33 9.08
CA PRO A 157 -20.16 -10.48 7.85
C PRO A 157 -20.09 -9.27 6.91
N ALA A 158 -19.70 -8.09 7.41
CA ALA A 158 -19.49 -6.87 6.61
C ALA A 158 -18.21 -6.96 5.76
N TYR A 159 -17.19 -7.70 6.20
CA TYR A 159 -15.93 -7.80 5.48
C TYR A 159 -16.08 -8.67 4.22
N LYS A 160 -15.64 -8.14 3.08
CA LYS A 160 -15.64 -8.83 1.77
C LYS A 160 -14.24 -8.85 1.20
N VAL A 161 -13.77 -10.05 0.84
CA VAL A 161 -12.40 -10.25 0.38
C VAL A 161 -12.28 -9.81 -1.07
N PHE A 162 -11.23 -9.06 -1.34
CA PHE A 162 -10.72 -8.90 -2.68
C PHE A 162 -9.53 -9.84 -2.88
N ASN A 163 -9.63 -10.74 -3.85
CA ASN A 163 -8.55 -11.63 -4.20
C ASN A 163 -7.81 -11.05 -5.42
N PRO A 164 -6.55 -10.59 -5.27
CA PRO A 164 -5.79 -10.09 -6.41
C PRO A 164 -5.73 -11.13 -7.53
N ILE A 165 -5.96 -10.71 -8.77
CA ILE A 165 -5.94 -11.64 -9.92
C ILE A 165 -4.52 -12.12 -10.25
N HIS A 166 -3.53 -11.26 -10.06
CA HIS A 166 -2.14 -11.53 -10.42
C HIS A 166 -1.49 -12.47 -9.40
N LEU A 167 -0.97 -13.61 -9.89
CA LEU A 167 -0.42 -14.68 -9.05
C LEU A 167 0.72 -14.18 -8.15
N TYR A 168 1.63 -13.38 -8.71
CA TYR A 168 2.76 -12.88 -7.93
C TYR A 168 2.29 -12.02 -6.76
N THR A 169 1.35 -11.10 -7.00
CA THR A 169 0.80 -10.22 -5.95
C THR A 169 0.15 -11.03 -4.84
N ARG A 170 -0.61 -12.09 -5.18
CA ARG A 170 -1.16 -12.99 -4.15
C ARG A 170 -0.06 -13.71 -3.37
N SER A 171 1.02 -14.13 -4.03
CA SER A 171 2.13 -14.84 -3.38
C SER A 171 2.94 -13.98 -2.42
N THR A 172 2.84 -12.65 -2.52
CA THR A 172 3.54 -11.74 -1.61
C THR A 172 2.73 -11.37 -0.38
N LEU A 173 1.41 -11.58 -0.38
CA LEU A 173 0.55 -11.27 0.76
C LEU A 173 0.93 -12.13 1.97
N SER A 174 0.99 -11.52 3.14
CA SER A 174 1.15 -12.26 4.38
C SER A 174 -0.13 -13.03 4.75
N PRO A 175 -0.03 -14.03 5.66
CA PRO A 175 -1.21 -14.73 6.19
C PRO A 175 -2.23 -13.83 6.91
N ILE A 176 -1.84 -12.63 7.33
CA ILE A 176 -2.70 -11.65 8.02
C ILE A 176 -3.02 -10.44 7.13
N ALA A 177 -2.77 -10.52 5.82
CA ALA A 177 -3.08 -9.42 4.92
C ALA A 177 -4.59 -9.12 4.94
N ILE A 178 -4.93 -7.84 5.02
CA ILE A 178 -6.29 -7.34 4.79
C ILE A 178 -6.31 -6.83 3.36
N CYS A 179 -7.16 -7.43 2.53
CA CYS A 179 -7.37 -7.04 1.14
C CYS A 179 -8.85 -7.20 0.83
N GLY A 180 -9.55 -6.08 0.69
CA GLY A 180 -11.01 -6.02 0.66
C GLY A 180 -11.56 -5.11 -0.43
N LEU A 181 -12.79 -5.41 -0.82
CA LEU A 181 -13.61 -4.59 -1.70
C LEU A 181 -15.05 -4.62 -1.17
N LEU A 182 -15.44 -3.57 -0.45
CA LEU A 182 -16.66 -3.56 0.36
C LEU A 182 -17.31 -2.16 0.43
N PRO A 183 -18.61 -2.06 0.74
CA PRO A 183 -19.29 -0.78 0.87
C PRO A 183 -18.60 0.17 1.85
N PHE A 184 -18.74 1.47 1.63
CA PHE A 184 -18.06 2.49 2.43
C PHE A 184 -18.37 2.41 3.94
N GLU A 185 -19.63 2.23 4.33
CA GLU A 185 -20.01 2.10 5.74
C GLU A 185 -19.44 0.83 6.40
N ASP A 186 -19.34 -0.26 5.64
CA ASP A 186 -18.73 -1.50 6.11
C ASP A 186 -17.21 -1.33 6.30
N PHE A 187 -16.54 -0.63 5.38
CA PHE A 187 -15.13 -0.26 5.54
C PHE A 187 -14.90 0.57 6.81
N LYS A 188 -15.66 1.65 6.98
CA LYS A 188 -15.51 2.60 8.07
C LYS A 188 -15.72 1.96 9.44
N SER A 189 -16.72 1.10 9.56
CA SER A 189 -17.08 0.46 10.83
C SER A 189 -16.22 -0.76 11.17
N ALA A 190 -15.85 -1.58 10.17
CA ALA A 190 -15.19 -2.87 10.41
C ALA A 190 -13.69 -2.88 10.09
N VAL A 191 -13.26 -2.20 9.03
CA VAL A 191 -11.90 -2.36 8.47
C VAL A 191 -10.97 -1.24 8.92
N GLU A 192 -11.41 0.01 8.85
CA GLU A 192 -10.58 1.18 9.18
C GLU A 192 -9.92 1.09 10.56
N PRO A 193 -10.64 0.72 11.66
CA PRO A 193 -10.01 0.62 12.98
C PRO A 193 -8.87 -0.41 13.01
N VAL A 194 -9.04 -1.54 12.33
CA VAL A 194 -8.04 -2.60 12.25
C VAL A 194 -6.85 -2.15 11.40
N MET A 195 -7.07 -1.43 10.29
CA MET A 195 -5.97 -0.87 9.50
C MET A 195 -5.11 0.10 10.31
N MET A 196 -5.73 0.94 11.14
CA MET A 196 -4.99 1.84 12.02
C MET A 196 -4.25 1.10 13.14
N GLU A 197 -4.76 -0.03 13.63
CA GLU A 197 -4.05 -0.93 14.54
C GLU A 197 -2.79 -1.50 13.87
N TYR A 198 -2.88 -1.97 12.62
CA TYR A 198 -1.73 -2.45 11.83
C TYR A 198 -0.65 -1.38 11.71
N VAL A 199 -1.02 -0.14 11.36
CA VAL A 199 -0.05 0.97 11.22
C VAL A 199 0.67 1.22 12.54
N LYS A 200 -0.07 1.32 13.65
CA LYS A 200 0.51 1.55 14.99
C LYS A 200 1.46 0.42 15.36
N LYS A 201 1.03 -0.82 15.13
CA LYS A 201 1.80 -1.99 15.47
C LYS A 201 3.06 -2.14 14.61
N TRP A 202 2.97 -1.82 13.32
CA TRP A 202 4.13 -1.83 12.44
C TRP A 202 5.21 -0.84 12.92
N VAL A 203 4.82 0.37 13.33
CA VAL A 203 5.76 1.34 13.91
C VAL A 203 6.43 0.80 15.18
N GLU A 204 5.68 0.13 16.06
CA GLU A 204 6.27 -0.54 17.23
C GLU A 204 7.27 -1.61 16.83
N ILE A 205 6.94 -2.44 15.83
CA ILE A 205 7.82 -3.47 15.28
C ILE A 205 9.12 -2.85 14.79
N VAL A 206 9.04 -1.79 13.97
CA VAL A 206 10.21 -1.10 13.41
C VAL A 206 11.10 -0.52 14.51
N LYS A 207 10.51 0.13 15.53
CA LYS A 207 11.27 0.72 16.64
C LYS A 207 12.00 -0.31 17.50
N ASN A 208 11.46 -1.53 17.59
CA ASN A 208 12.02 -2.61 18.40
C ASN A 208 12.82 -3.63 17.59
N ALA A 209 12.87 -3.49 16.26
CA ALA A 209 13.58 -4.39 15.38
C ALA A 209 15.09 -4.35 15.66
N LYS A 210 15.71 -5.52 15.68
CA LYS A 210 17.14 -5.66 15.94
C LYS A 210 17.91 -5.71 14.61
N PRO A 211 19.14 -5.18 14.56
CA PRO A 211 19.97 -5.34 13.40
C PRO A 211 20.24 -6.80 13.07
N ILE A 212 20.28 -7.14 11.77
CA ILE A 212 20.64 -8.47 11.29
C ILE A 212 22.12 -8.55 10.90
N ASP A 213 22.59 -9.80 10.83
CA ASP A 213 23.93 -10.16 10.38
C ASP A 213 24.23 -9.59 8.99
N LYS A 214 25.43 -9.01 8.83
CA LYS A 214 25.87 -8.39 7.57
C LYS A 214 25.77 -9.34 6.37
N GLU A 215 26.03 -10.64 6.59
CA GLU A 215 25.98 -11.67 5.56
C GLU A 215 24.58 -11.91 5.00
N LYS A 216 23.52 -11.65 5.79
CA LYS A 216 22.12 -11.82 5.37
C LYS A 216 21.58 -10.62 4.60
N ARG A 217 22.18 -9.43 4.78
CA ARG A 217 21.69 -8.15 4.25
C ARG A 217 21.61 -8.13 2.72
N ALA A 218 22.64 -8.62 2.04
CA ALA A 218 22.67 -8.64 0.57
C ALA A 218 21.52 -9.45 -0.04
N LYS A 219 21.23 -10.63 0.54
CA LYS A 219 20.11 -11.48 0.09
C LYS A 219 18.76 -10.84 0.36
N LEU A 220 18.60 -10.22 1.53
CA LEU A 220 17.39 -9.51 1.92
C LEU A 220 17.11 -8.33 0.97
N LYS A 221 18.12 -7.48 0.74
CA LYS A 221 18.04 -6.35 -0.20
C LYS A 221 17.64 -6.79 -1.61
N ALA A 222 18.30 -7.83 -2.15
CA ALA A 222 18.00 -8.34 -3.49
C ALA A 222 16.54 -8.84 -3.60
N ARG A 223 16.03 -9.49 -2.55
CA ARG A 223 14.61 -9.90 -2.49
C ARG A 223 13.69 -8.68 -2.47
N ASP A 224 13.98 -7.70 -1.63
CA ASP A 224 13.14 -6.51 -1.50
C ASP A 224 13.07 -5.70 -2.78
N GLU A 225 14.20 -5.50 -3.47
CA GLU A 225 14.26 -4.82 -4.76
C GLU A 225 13.44 -5.55 -5.83
N LEU A 226 13.54 -6.89 -5.88
CA LEU A 226 12.73 -7.71 -6.78
C LEU A 226 11.24 -7.55 -6.49
N VAL A 227 10.83 -7.76 -5.24
CA VAL A 227 9.42 -7.70 -4.81
C VAL A 227 8.84 -6.32 -5.07
N ARG A 228 9.54 -5.26 -4.66
CA ARG A 228 9.11 -3.87 -4.85
C ARG A 228 8.89 -3.54 -6.31
N ARG A 229 9.86 -3.87 -7.18
CA ARG A 229 9.74 -3.63 -8.63
C ARG A 229 8.58 -4.42 -9.22
N THR A 230 8.52 -5.73 -8.97
CA THR A 230 7.55 -6.62 -9.62
C THR A 230 6.11 -6.31 -9.20
N ILE A 231 5.84 -5.97 -7.93
CA ILE A 231 4.48 -5.61 -7.51
C ILE A 231 3.99 -4.36 -8.25
N VAL A 232 4.83 -3.32 -8.38
CA VAL A 232 4.45 -2.07 -9.02
C VAL A 232 4.30 -2.23 -10.54
N GLU A 233 5.22 -2.92 -11.20
CA GLU A 233 5.14 -3.19 -12.64
C GLU A 233 3.91 -4.01 -13.03
N LYS A 234 3.46 -4.88 -12.12
CA LYS A 234 2.32 -5.80 -12.33
C LYS A 234 1.04 -5.32 -11.65
N ASP A 235 1.01 -4.09 -11.13
CA ASP A 235 -0.18 -3.53 -10.50
C ASP A 235 -1.31 -3.43 -11.54
N PRO A 236 -2.48 -4.07 -11.31
CA PRO A 236 -3.61 -4.00 -12.23
C PRO A 236 -4.13 -2.56 -12.44
N ALA A 237 -3.88 -1.64 -11.50
CA ALA A 237 -4.26 -0.23 -11.63
C ALA A 237 -3.45 0.53 -12.70
N ASN A 238 -2.34 -0.04 -13.20
CA ASN A 238 -1.54 0.59 -14.25
C ASN A 238 -2.33 0.87 -15.53
N VAL A 239 -3.32 0.02 -15.86
CA VAL A 239 -4.21 0.24 -17.02
C VAL A 239 -5.06 1.50 -16.84
N LEU A 240 -5.51 1.79 -15.61
CA LEU A 240 -6.28 2.99 -15.31
C LEU A 240 -5.39 4.23 -15.33
N ALA A 241 -4.16 4.11 -14.83
CA ALA A 241 -3.16 5.17 -14.93
C ALA A 241 -2.79 5.49 -16.38
N ASP A 242 -2.69 4.49 -17.27
CA ASP A 242 -2.44 4.70 -18.71
C ASP A 242 -3.53 5.54 -19.37
N ARG A 243 -4.81 5.26 -19.07
CA ARG A 243 -5.96 6.01 -19.58
C ARG A 243 -5.95 7.47 -19.11
N MET A 244 -5.50 7.72 -17.88
CA MET A 244 -5.59 9.02 -17.22
C MET A 244 -4.38 9.93 -17.49
N LEU A 245 -3.18 9.36 -17.51
CA LEU A 245 -1.91 10.10 -17.50
C LEU A 245 -1.11 9.92 -18.80
N GLY A 246 -1.46 8.91 -19.59
CA GLY A 246 -0.63 8.42 -20.70
C GLY A 246 0.55 7.58 -20.22
N VAL A 247 1.02 6.71 -21.12
CA VAL A 247 2.07 5.71 -20.85
C VAL A 247 3.38 6.34 -20.31
N PRO A 248 3.92 7.44 -20.86
CA PRO A 248 5.20 7.98 -20.38
C PRO A 248 5.16 8.43 -18.91
N MET A 249 4.07 9.08 -18.50
CA MET A 249 3.88 9.51 -17.12
C MET A 249 3.66 8.30 -16.21
N ARG A 250 2.82 7.33 -16.62
CA ARG A 250 2.60 6.09 -15.86
C ARG A 250 3.92 5.34 -15.63
N GLU A 251 4.75 5.17 -16.65
CA GLU A 251 6.05 4.49 -16.52
C GLU A 251 6.98 5.21 -15.55
N ARG A 252 6.96 6.54 -15.55
CA ARG A 252 7.71 7.33 -14.58
C ARG A 252 7.22 7.12 -13.16
N LEU A 253 5.91 7.15 -12.93
CA LEU A 253 5.33 6.85 -11.62
C LEU A 253 5.70 5.45 -11.14
N VAL A 254 5.64 4.44 -12.02
CA VAL A 254 6.09 3.07 -11.72
C VAL A 254 7.55 3.05 -11.27
N ARG A 255 8.45 3.74 -11.99
CA ARG A 255 9.86 3.82 -11.60
C ARG A 255 10.05 4.42 -10.22
N ILE A 256 9.31 5.47 -9.89
CA ILE A 256 9.43 6.17 -8.61
C ILE A 256 8.86 5.34 -7.46
N LEU A 257 7.73 4.68 -7.70
CA LEU A 257 7.11 3.75 -6.73
C LEU A 257 8.09 2.65 -6.30
N HIS A 258 8.93 2.16 -7.21
CA HIS A 258 9.96 1.17 -6.89
C HIS A 258 11.36 1.74 -6.62
N ALA A 259 11.44 3.04 -6.31
CA ALA A 259 12.66 3.78 -5.97
C ALA A 259 13.74 3.80 -7.08
N GLY A 260 13.34 3.69 -8.35
CA GLY A 260 14.24 3.73 -9.51
C GLY A 260 14.70 5.13 -9.93
N GLU A 261 14.05 6.20 -9.45
CA GLU A 261 14.47 7.60 -9.65
C GLU A 261 14.84 8.29 -8.32
N ARG A 262 15.34 7.52 -7.33
CA ARG A 262 15.94 8.09 -6.11
C ARG A 262 17.34 8.65 -6.39
N GLU A 263 17.79 9.60 -5.56
CA GLU A 263 19.06 10.35 -5.64
C GLU A 263 19.12 11.45 -6.72
#